data_AF-A0A9E5UUS9-F1
#
_entry.id   AF-A0A9E5UUS9-F1
#
_cell.length_a   1.000
_cell.length_b   1.000
_cell.length_c   1.000
_cell.angle_alpha   90.00
_cell.angle_beta   90.00
_cell.angle_gamma   90.00
#
_symmetry.space_group_name_H-M   'P 1'
#
loop_
_entity.id
_entity.type
_entity.pdbx_description
1 polymer ?
#
loop_
_entity_poly.entity_id
_entity_poly.type
_entity_poly.pdbx_seq_one_letter_code
_entity_poly.pdbx_strand_id
1 'polypeptide(L)'
;MRLSARPLLNYVNVNNFSYGNQWIIRAGDPNTLYFQVFDLDQGPASVVGAPNPVFGFQGSASLAGNIGLRYMVGVGSGNTPAGITVTVPSIDDTQVINLQAVQDPNDKSIWSVTLGPNHKPGSGNVQFAVAEGNSIRRFSALNVLGVEDPTNDGSC
;
A
#
# COMPACT_ATOMS: atom_id res chain seq x y z
N MET A 1 -6.22 -10.78 -10.61
CA MET A 1 -5.87 -9.49 -10.00
C MET A 1 -4.68 -9.68 -9.09
N ARG A 2 -3.55 -9.12 -9.53
CA ARG A 2 -2.32 -9.00 -8.75
C ARG A 2 -2.39 -7.65 -8.03
N LEU A 3 -2.39 -7.69 -6.71
CA LEU A 3 -2.42 -6.49 -5.89
C LEU A 3 -1.01 -6.10 -5.47
N SER A 4 -0.79 -4.80 -5.32
CA SER A 4 0.42 -4.25 -4.70
C SER A 4 0.07 -3.09 -3.77
N ALA A 5 0.92 -2.85 -2.78
CA ALA A 5 0.83 -1.70 -1.88
C ALA A 5 2.08 -0.84 -2.05
N ARG A 6 1.90 0.48 -2.07
CA ARG A 6 2.99 1.45 -2.09
C ARG A 6 2.95 2.31 -0.83
N PRO A 7 4.07 2.42 -0.10
CA PRO A 7 4.22 3.36 1.01
C PRO A 7 3.99 4.80 0.58
N LEU A 8 3.29 5.55 1.42
CA LEU A 8 3.20 7.00 1.34
C LEU A 8 4.10 7.60 2.42
N LEU A 9 4.86 8.62 2.04
CA LEU A 9 5.74 9.40 2.90
C LEU A 9 5.20 10.82 3.04
N ASN A 10 5.49 11.44 4.19
CA ASN A 10 5.10 12.82 4.49
C ASN A 10 3.61 13.09 4.23
N TYR A 11 2.74 12.13 4.57
CA TYR A 11 1.31 12.25 4.34
C TYR A 11 0.73 13.35 5.22
N VAL A 12 0.23 14.42 4.60
CA VAL A 12 -0.49 15.50 5.28
C VAL A 12 -1.99 15.41 4.97
N ASN A 13 -2.33 15.14 3.71
CA ASN A 13 -3.69 14.90 3.24
C ASN A 13 -3.65 14.26 1.84
N VAL A 14 -4.83 13.92 1.30
CA VAL A 14 -4.98 13.28 -0.02
C VAL A 14 -4.40 14.06 -1.21
N ASN A 15 -4.09 15.34 -1.04
CA ASN A 15 -3.46 16.18 -2.07
C ASN A 15 -1.97 16.44 -1.79
N ASN A 16 -1.44 16.04 -0.62
CA ASN A 16 -0.07 16.31 -0.22
C ASN A 16 0.55 15.10 0.48
N PHE A 17 1.26 14.30 -0.33
CA PHE A 17 2.09 13.17 0.07
C PHE A 17 3.07 12.85 -1.06
N SER A 18 4.08 12.02 -0.78
CA SER A 18 4.94 11.43 -1.80
C SER A 18 4.92 9.90 -1.70
N TYR A 19 5.20 9.19 -2.80
CA TYR A 19 5.42 7.75 -2.74
C TYR A 19 6.85 7.46 -2.28
N GLY A 20 6.97 6.44 -1.43
CA GLY A 20 8.25 5.89 -1.00
C GLY A 20 8.39 4.42 -1.41
N ASN A 21 9.61 3.91 -1.34
CA ASN A 21 9.87 2.47 -1.46
C ASN A 21 9.70 1.75 -0.12
N GLN A 22 9.93 2.46 0.99
CA GLN A 22 9.90 1.91 2.34
C GLN A 22 9.43 2.95 3.34
N TRP A 23 8.78 2.50 4.41
CA TRP A 23 8.65 3.26 5.65
C TRP A 23 9.93 3.10 6.46
N ILE A 24 10.46 4.20 6.98
CA ILE A 24 11.57 4.19 7.92
C ILE A 24 11.02 4.67 9.26
N ILE A 25 11.12 3.83 10.29
CA ILE A 25 10.64 4.12 11.63
C ILE A 25 11.68 3.71 12.68
N ARG A 26 11.48 4.21 13.89
CA ARG A 26 12.22 3.76 15.07
C ARG A 26 11.38 2.75 15.86
N ALA A 27 12.03 1.70 16.36
CA ALA A 27 11.37 0.71 17.20
C ALA A 27 10.84 1.36 18.49
N GLY A 28 9.60 1.07 18.87
CA GLY A 28 8.97 1.62 20.08
C GLY A 28 8.38 3.01 19.95
N ASP A 29 8.62 3.73 18.84
CA ASP A 29 7.99 5.01 18.58
C ASP A 29 6.59 4.79 17.95
N PRO A 30 5.53 5.39 18.51
CA PRO A 30 4.21 5.37 17.89
C PRO A 30 4.25 6.04 16.51
N ASN A 31 3.89 5.31 15.47
CA ASN A 31 3.94 5.78 14.09
C ASN A 31 2.66 5.40 13.35
N THR A 32 2.13 6.31 12.55
CA THR A 32 1.04 6.00 11.61
C THR A 32 1.62 5.86 10.21
N LEU A 33 1.52 4.67 9.65
CA LEU A 33 2.05 4.32 8.35
C LEU A 33 0.94 4.38 7.31
N TYR A 34 1.16 5.14 6.25
CA TYR A 34 0.20 5.32 5.16
C TYR A 34 0.64 4.54 3.92
N PHE A 35 -0.30 3.89 3.25
CA PHE A 35 -0.07 3.20 1.98
C PHE A 35 -1.26 3.37 1.04
N GLN A 36 -1.01 3.13 -0.25
CA GLN A 36 -2.04 3.04 -1.27
C GLN A 36 -1.96 1.70 -1.99
N VAL A 37 -3.13 1.11 -2.25
CA VAL A 37 -3.23 -0.19 -2.93
C VAL A 37 -3.50 0.01 -4.42
N PHE A 38 -2.92 -0.86 -5.24
CA PHE A 38 -3.04 -0.84 -6.70
C PHE A 38 -3.38 -2.23 -7.23
N ASP A 39 -4.24 -2.29 -8.24
CA ASP A 39 -4.47 -3.47 -9.06
C ASP A 39 -3.55 -3.43 -10.28
N LEU A 40 -2.58 -4.32 -10.33
CA LEU A 40 -1.59 -4.43 -11.41
C LEU A 40 -2.15 -5.16 -12.64
N ASP A 41 -3.30 -5.81 -12.55
CA ASP A 41 -3.93 -6.40 -13.74
C ASP A 41 -4.85 -5.41 -14.45
N GLN A 42 -5.18 -4.30 -13.78
CA GLN A 42 -5.90 -3.18 -14.37
C GLN A 42 -4.91 -2.08 -14.70
N GLY A 43 -4.74 -1.81 -16.00
CA GLY A 43 -4.04 -0.63 -16.49
C GLY A 43 -5.02 0.35 -17.13
N PRO A 44 -4.62 1.61 -17.40
CA PRO A 44 -5.38 2.44 -18.31
C PRO A 44 -5.58 1.64 -19.61
N ALA A 45 -6.83 1.46 -20.03
CA ALA A 45 -7.15 0.69 -21.22
C ALA A 45 -6.25 1.19 -22.36
N SER A 46 -5.35 0.34 -22.84
CA SER A 46 -4.62 0.64 -24.07
C SER A 46 -5.69 0.77 -25.14
N VAL A 47 -5.86 1.96 -25.71
CA VAL A 47 -6.77 2.21 -26.84
C VAL A 47 -6.15 1.57 -28.08
N VAL A 48 -6.03 0.25 -28.10
CA VAL A 48 -5.54 -0.54 -29.23
C VAL A 48 -6.66 -1.51 -29.56
N GLY A 49 -7.71 -0.98 -30.18
CA GLY A 49 -8.92 -1.73 -30.50
C GLY A 49 -10.11 -0.88 -30.97
N ALA A 50 -10.00 0.45 -30.99
CA ALA A 50 -11.00 1.26 -31.66
C ALA A 50 -10.88 1.04 -33.19
N PRO A 51 -11.96 0.68 -33.92
CA PRO A 51 -11.95 0.72 -35.37
C PRO A 51 -11.64 2.15 -35.81
N ASN A 52 -10.48 2.33 -36.46
CA ASN A 52 -9.99 3.50 -37.18
C ASN A 52 -10.61 4.87 -36.78
N PRO A 53 -9.96 5.70 -35.95
CA PRO A 53 -10.49 7.00 -35.57
C PRO A 53 -10.34 7.99 -36.74
N VAL A 54 -11.45 8.32 -37.39
CA VAL A 54 -11.55 9.56 -38.18
C VAL A 54 -11.61 10.71 -37.16
N PHE A 55 -10.54 11.52 -37.12
CA PHE A 55 -10.23 12.64 -36.21
C PHE A 55 -9.60 12.28 -34.85
N GLY A 56 -8.27 12.16 -34.85
CA GLY A 56 -7.45 11.84 -33.68
C GLY A 56 -7.13 13.04 -32.79
N PHE A 57 -7.61 12.98 -31.55
CA PHE A 57 -6.79 13.33 -30.39
C PHE A 57 -6.37 12.02 -29.73
N GLN A 58 -5.35 11.37 -30.30
CA GLN A 58 -4.65 10.29 -29.61
C GLN A 58 -3.84 10.93 -28.48
N GLY A 59 -4.46 11.09 -27.31
CA GLY A 59 -3.73 11.36 -26.09
C GLY A 59 -2.65 10.28 -25.95
N SER A 60 -1.40 10.71 -25.86
CA SER A 60 -0.21 9.87 -25.73
C SER A 60 -0.50 8.73 -24.74
N ALA A 61 -0.74 7.53 -25.26
CA ALA A 61 -0.81 6.31 -24.47
C ALA A 61 0.62 6.07 -23.98
N SER A 62 0.94 6.71 -22.87
CA SER A 62 2.22 6.66 -22.20
C SER A 62 2.71 5.22 -22.15
N LEU A 63 3.89 4.99 -22.72
CA LEU A 63 4.73 3.81 -22.58
C LEU A 63 5.21 3.59 -21.12
N ALA A 64 4.46 4.07 -20.13
CA ALA A 64 4.70 3.77 -18.73
C ALA A 64 4.24 2.34 -18.48
N GLY A 65 5.21 1.43 -18.38
CA GLY A 65 4.97 0.03 -18.05
C GLY A 65 3.98 -0.12 -16.90
N ASN A 66 3.09 -1.11 -17.02
CA ASN A 66 1.98 -1.43 -16.12
C ASN A 66 1.98 -0.69 -14.77
N ILE A 67 1.52 0.56 -14.81
CA ILE A 67 1.24 1.37 -13.63
C ILE A 67 -0.18 1.00 -13.21
N GLY A 68 -0.31 -0.09 -12.44
CA GLY A 68 -1.61 -0.58 -11.98
C GLY A 68 -2.53 0.55 -11.52
N LEU A 69 -3.84 0.40 -11.75
CA LEU A 69 -4.82 1.40 -11.33
C LEU A 69 -4.98 1.39 -9.81
N ARG A 70 -5.33 2.55 -9.25
CA ARG A 70 -5.63 2.68 -7.82
C ARG A 70 -6.77 1.73 -7.46
N TYR A 71 -6.55 0.92 -6.44
CA TYR A 71 -7.55 -0.03 -5.96
C TYR A 71 -8.50 0.70 -5.01
N MET A 72 -9.71 1.00 -5.49
CA MET A 72 -10.68 1.82 -4.76
C MET A 72 -12.05 1.13 -4.65
N VAL A 73 -12.77 1.49 -3.59
CA VAL A 73 -14.13 1.06 -3.32
C VAL A 73 -15.07 1.59 -4.42
N GLY A 74 -15.78 0.70 -5.11
CA GLY A 74 -16.95 1.06 -5.93
C GLY A 74 -16.70 1.27 -7.43
N VAL A 75 -15.47 1.04 -7.91
CA VAL A 75 -15.18 1.04 -9.36
C VAL A 75 -15.04 -0.40 -9.87
N GLY A 76 -16.01 -0.84 -10.69
CA GLY A 76 -16.07 -2.20 -11.21
C GLY A 76 -16.78 -3.19 -10.26
N SER A 77 -17.72 -3.94 -10.80
CA SER A 77 -18.54 -4.92 -10.08
C SER A 77 -17.68 -6.01 -9.43
N GLY A 78 -17.48 -5.96 -8.11
CA GLY A 78 -16.96 -7.07 -7.30
C GLY A 78 -15.62 -6.86 -6.58
N ASN A 79 -14.92 -5.75 -6.85
CA ASN A 79 -13.55 -5.52 -6.35
C ASN A 79 -13.51 -4.33 -5.39
N THR A 80 -14.11 -4.51 -4.23
CA THR A 80 -14.31 -3.43 -3.26
C THR A 80 -13.59 -3.80 -1.96
N PRO A 81 -12.45 -3.17 -1.61
CA PRO A 81 -11.78 -3.45 -0.36
C PRO A 81 -12.69 -3.00 0.81
N ALA A 82 -13.25 -3.95 1.53
CA ALA A 82 -14.07 -3.72 2.72
C ALA A 82 -13.21 -3.53 3.99
N GLY A 83 -12.01 -4.09 3.99
CA GLY A 83 -11.02 -3.93 5.05
C GLY A 83 -9.67 -4.49 4.64
N ILE A 84 -8.60 -4.04 5.30
CA ILE A 84 -7.24 -4.53 5.08
C ILE A 84 -6.63 -4.84 6.43
N THR A 85 -6.15 -6.07 6.60
CA THR A 85 -5.26 -6.43 7.71
C THR A 85 -3.83 -6.40 7.23
N VAL A 86 -2.96 -5.74 7.98
CA VAL A 86 -1.52 -5.62 7.69
C VAL A 86 -0.76 -6.41 8.74
N THR A 87 0.06 -7.33 8.30
CA THR A 87 0.91 -8.15 9.15
C THR A 87 2.36 -7.70 8.99
N VAL A 88 2.94 -7.25 10.08
CA VAL A 88 4.31 -6.76 10.16
C VAL A 88 5.14 -7.77 10.96
N PRO A 89 6.34 -8.16 10.48
CA PRO A 89 7.24 -8.99 11.28
C PRO A 89 7.64 -8.24 12.54
N SER A 90 7.81 -8.94 13.65
CA SER A 90 8.42 -8.37 14.85
C SER A 90 9.93 -8.66 14.85
N ILE A 91 10.69 -7.86 15.60
CA ILE A 91 12.07 -8.21 15.93
C ILE A 91 12.13 -9.40 16.90
N ASP A 92 11.05 -9.66 17.64
CA ASP A 92 10.89 -10.86 18.44
C ASP A 92 10.22 -11.94 17.58
N ASP A 93 10.97 -13.00 17.25
CA ASP A 93 10.50 -14.10 16.40
C ASP A 93 9.28 -14.85 16.98
N THR A 94 8.97 -14.64 18.26
CA THR A 94 7.78 -15.22 18.91
C THR A 94 6.52 -14.38 18.70
N GLN A 95 6.65 -13.17 18.16
CA GLN A 95 5.55 -12.22 17.99
C GLN A 95 5.28 -11.89 16.53
N VAL A 96 4.00 -11.70 16.21
CA VAL A 96 3.55 -11.21 14.92
C VAL A 96 2.61 -10.04 15.17
N ILE A 97 2.87 -8.92 14.50
CA ILE A 97 2.09 -7.69 14.70
C ILE A 97 1.02 -7.65 13.61
N ASN A 98 -0.24 -7.86 14.00
CA ASN A 98 -1.39 -7.75 13.11
C ASN A 98 -2.13 -6.44 13.38
N LEU A 99 -2.22 -5.58 12.37
CA LEU A 99 -2.85 -4.26 12.44
C LEU A 99 -4.05 -4.22 11.51
N GLN A 100 -5.14 -3.63 11.97
CA GLN A 100 -6.27 -3.32 11.11
C GLN A 100 -6.05 -1.95 10.49
N ALA A 101 -6.13 -1.89 9.16
CA ALA A 101 -5.97 -0.64 8.43
C ALA A 101 -7.25 0.19 8.47
N VAL A 102 -7.07 1.50 8.59
CA VAL A 102 -8.13 2.50 8.55
C VAL A 102 -8.09 3.19 7.20
N GLN A 103 -9.24 3.23 6.52
CA GLN A 103 -9.35 3.90 5.23
C GLN A 103 -9.42 5.42 5.41
N ASP A 104 -8.77 6.18 4.53
CA ASP A 104 -8.92 7.63 4.52
C ASP A 104 -10.36 8.02 4.12
N PRO A 105 -10.98 9.01 4.79
CA PRO A 105 -12.34 9.45 4.46
C PRO A 105 -12.44 10.13 3.09
N ASN A 106 -11.38 10.80 2.63
CA ASN A 106 -11.35 11.61 1.43
C ASN A 106 -10.80 10.86 0.20
N ASP A 107 -9.97 9.83 0.38
CA ASP A 107 -9.52 8.94 -0.71
C ASP A 107 -9.64 7.46 -0.32
N LYS A 108 -10.53 6.73 -1.03
CA LYS A 108 -10.85 5.31 -0.76
C LYS A 108 -9.77 4.32 -1.17
N SER A 109 -8.71 4.78 -1.82
CA SER A 109 -7.54 3.95 -2.15
C SER A 109 -6.40 4.06 -1.13
N ILE A 110 -6.45 5.07 -0.24
CA ILE A 110 -5.44 5.31 0.79
C ILE A 110 -5.88 4.69 2.12
N TRP A 111 -4.94 4.02 2.76
CA TRP A 111 -5.13 3.32 4.03
C TRP A 111 -3.98 3.63 4.97
N SER A 112 -4.25 3.54 6.27
CA SER A 112 -3.25 3.74 7.31
C SER A 112 -3.28 2.64 8.35
N VAL A 113 -2.14 2.36 8.97
CA VAL A 113 -2.03 1.50 10.16
C VAL A 113 -1.23 2.22 11.23
N THR A 114 -1.66 2.07 12.48
CA THR A 114 -0.97 2.67 13.62
C THR A 114 -0.15 1.61 14.35
N LEU A 115 1.15 1.85 14.43
CA LEU A 115 2.04 1.16 15.34
C LEU A 115 2.00 1.87 16.70
N GLY A 116 1.67 1.13 17.75
CA GLY A 116 1.70 1.65 19.12
C GLY A 116 3.10 1.55 19.75
N PRO A 117 3.30 2.15 20.94
CA PRO A 117 4.60 2.22 21.60
C PRO A 117 5.14 0.84 22.03
N ASN A 118 4.27 -0.14 22.20
CA ASN A 118 4.64 -1.50 22.59
C ASN A 118 4.98 -2.38 21.38
N HIS A 119 4.75 -1.90 20.15
CA HIS A 119 5.09 -2.66 18.96
C HIS A 119 6.58 -2.52 18.67
N LYS A 120 7.27 -3.66 18.57
CA LYS A 120 8.67 -3.75 18.14
C LYS A 120 8.74 -4.43 16.77
N PRO A 121 8.43 -3.70 15.69
CA PRO A 121 8.50 -4.28 14.35
C PRO A 121 9.94 -4.61 13.97
N GLY A 122 10.11 -5.66 13.18
CA GLY A 122 11.36 -5.98 12.49
C GLY A 122 11.36 -5.37 11.09
N SER A 123 12.56 -5.16 10.55
CA SER A 123 12.73 -4.74 9.16
C SER A 123 12.34 -5.85 8.19
N GLY A 124 11.80 -5.49 7.02
CA GLY A 124 11.60 -6.40 5.90
C GLY A 124 10.23 -6.31 5.23
N ASN A 125 9.68 -7.47 4.93
CA ASN A 125 8.47 -7.62 4.13
C ASN A 125 7.23 -7.41 4.99
N VAL A 126 6.21 -6.76 4.42
CA VAL A 126 4.91 -6.56 5.06
C VAL A 126 3.86 -7.34 4.28
N GLN A 127 3.03 -8.10 4.98
CA GLN A 127 1.96 -8.88 4.36
C GLN A 127 0.64 -8.12 4.48
N PHE A 128 -0.17 -8.19 3.44
CA PHE A 128 -1.48 -7.54 3.37
C PHE A 128 -2.54 -8.58 3.09
N ALA A 129 -3.62 -8.54 3.85
CA ALA A 129 -4.83 -9.31 3.62
C ALA A 129 -5.99 -8.35 3.35
N VAL A 130 -6.43 -8.27 2.09
CA VAL A 130 -7.52 -7.41 1.63
C VAL A 130 -8.81 -8.23 1.62
N ALA A 131 -9.80 -7.80 2.38
CA ALA A 131 -11.13 -8.40 2.43
C ALA A 131 -12.05 -7.77 1.36
N GLU A 132 -12.68 -8.62 0.55
CA GLU A 132 -13.60 -8.28 -0.54
C GLU A 132 -14.87 -9.11 -0.38
N GLY A 133 -15.86 -8.58 0.35
CA GLY A 133 -17.04 -9.33 0.73
C GLY A 133 -16.66 -10.60 1.51
N ASN A 134 -16.89 -11.78 0.91
CA ASN A 134 -16.56 -13.09 1.50
C ASN A 134 -15.17 -13.63 1.12
N SER A 135 -14.43 -12.93 0.25
CA SER A 135 -13.10 -13.35 -0.20
C SER A 135 -12.00 -12.57 0.51
N ILE A 136 -10.87 -13.23 0.81
CA ILE A 136 -9.67 -12.58 1.34
C ILE A 136 -8.52 -12.81 0.36
N ARG A 137 -7.93 -11.72 -0.13
CA ARG A 137 -6.74 -11.75 -0.98
C ARG A 137 -5.51 -11.42 -0.14
N ARG A 138 -4.45 -12.20 -0.32
CA ARG A 138 -3.19 -12.00 0.39
C ARG A 138 -2.06 -11.71 -0.58
N PHE A 139 -1.22 -10.73 -0.24
CA PHE A 139 0.01 -10.44 -0.97
C PHE A 139 1.07 -9.89 0.00
N SER A 140 2.34 -9.96 -0.39
CA SER A 140 3.45 -9.42 0.38
C SER A 140 4.10 -8.29 -0.39
N ALA A 141 4.30 -7.14 0.27
CA ALA A 141 5.12 -6.07 -0.24
C ALA A 141 6.55 -6.23 0.31
N LEU A 142 7.52 -6.30 -0.60
CA LEU A 142 8.90 -6.65 -0.25
C LEU A 142 9.68 -5.43 0.21
N ASN A 143 10.48 -5.59 1.28
CA ASN A 143 11.37 -4.56 1.82
C ASN A 143 10.67 -3.20 2.07
N VAL A 144 9.41 -3.26 2.51
CA VAL A 144 8.59 -2.06 2.72
C VAL A 144 8.85 -1.43 4.09
N LEU A 145 9.41 -2.16 5.05
CA LEU A 145 9.68 -1.64 6.38
C LEU A 145 11.17 -1.64 6.71
N GLY A 146 11.71 -0.47 7.00
CA GLY A 146 13.01 -0.29 7.66
C GLY A 146 12.79 0.19 9.09
N VAL A 147 13.38 -0.54 10.04
CA VAL A 147 13.31 -0.21 11.47
C VAL A 147 14.72 0.07 11.98
N GLU A 148 14.87 1.21 12.65
CA GLU A 148 16.05 1.57 13.43
C GLU A 148 15.80 1.21 14.90
N ASP A 149 16.69 0.41 15.49
CA ASP A 149 16.68 0.15 16.93
C ASP A 149 17.56 1.19 17.64
N PRO A 150 16.98 2.07 18.48
CA PRO A 150 17.74 3.10 19.19
C PRO A 150 18.66 2.53 20.28
N THR A 151 18.60 1.24 20.62
CA THR A 151 19.41 0.65 21.70
C THR A 151 20.77 0.13 21.25
N ASN A 152 21.09 0.20 19.95
CA ASN A 152 22.35 -0.27 19.38
C ASN A 152 23.15 0.84 18.67
N ASP A 153 23.04 2.08 19.16
CA ASP A 153 23.74 3.27 18.68
C ASP A 153 25.18 3.41 19.22
N GLY A 154 25.76 2.30 19.69
CA GLY A 154 27.21 2.16 19.81
C GLY A 154 27.87 2.95 20.93
N SER A 155 27.21 3.18 22.07
CA SER A 155 27.93 3.61 23.27
C SER A 155 28.58 2.40 23.95
N CYS A 156 29.88 2.22 23.72
CA CYS A 156 30.78 1.54 24.66
C CYS A 156 31.02 2.41 25.90
#